data_AF-L9LW24-F1
#
_entry.id   AF-L9LW24-F1
#
_cell.length_a   1.000
_cell.length_b   1.000
_cell.length_c   1.000
_cell.angle_alpha   90.00
_cell.angle_beta   90.00
_cell.angle_gamma   90.00
#
_symmetry.space_group_name_H-M   'P 1'
#
loop_
_entity.id
_entity.type
_entity.pdbx_description
1 polymer ?
#
loop_
_entity_poly.entity_id
_entity_poly.type
_entity_poly.pdbx_seq_one_letter_code
_entity_poly.pdbx_strand_id
1 'polypeptide(L)'
;MIDNTSILALTDIIQLPEAERLQAIKDKFSTKSHDELLYLLSNVLNVAVNYAQSCDETLYLHLVTTGDMHPYTIDKLISPSFHGALNGLILAQKAPNQDVLCESCAYRCGTLANHCLSTQSDLAHALETDAVFYCHKDIENLVNPSAKDRKCMKPCKGWAQHVKHKGVAA
;
A
#
# COMPACT_ATOMS: atom_id res chain seq x y z
N MET A 1 -17.15 26.07 2.49
CA MET A 1 -17.21 26.11 1.02
C MET A 1 -15.91 25.54 0.49
N ILE A 2 -15.96 24.71 -0.56
CA ILE A 2 -14.75 24.17 -1.18
C ILE A 2 -14.03 25.33 -1.89
N ASP A 3 -12.77 25.58 -1.49
CA ASP A 3 -11.91 26.57 -2.14
C ASP A 3 -11.33 25.97 -3.42
N ASN A 4 -11.94 26.32 -4.57
CA ASN A 4 -11.53 25.84 -5.89
C ASN A 4 -10.04 26.10 -6.18
N THR A 5 -9.48 27.20 -5.65
CA THR A 5 -8.06 27.53 -5.85
C THR A 5 -7.16 26.48 -5.19
N SER A 6 -7.52 26.05 -3.98
CA SER A 6 -6.79 25.01 -3.26
C SER A 6 -6.90 23.64 -3.94
N ILE A 7 -8.06 23.33 -4.53
CA ILE A 7 -8.23 22.08 -5.30
C ILE A 7 -7.37 22.09 -6.56
N LEU A 8 -7.34 23.18 -7.32
CA LEU A 8 -6.48 23.31 -8.50
C LEU A 8 -4.99 23.20 -8.13
N ALA A 9 -4.58 23.78 -7.00
CA ALA A 9 -3.21 23.63 -6.52
C ALA A 9 -2.87 22.15 -6.22
N LEU A 10 -3.79 21.38 -5.62
CA LEU A 10 -3.60 19.95 -5.39
C LEU A 10 -3.47 19.17 -6.71
N THR A 11 -4.26 19.51 -7.74
CA THR A 11 -4.16 18.84 -9.06
C THR A 11 -2.82 19.09 -9.74
N ASP A 12 -2.23 20.28 -9.56
CA ASP A 12 -0.88 20.57 -10.07
C ASP A 12 0.19 19.81 -9.28
N ILE A 13 0.07 19.80 -7.95
CA ILE A 13 1.04 19.15 -7.05
C ILE A 13 1.16 17.65 -7.33
N ILE A 14 0.05 16.94 -7.60
CA ILE A 14 0.11 15.48 -7.84
C ILE A 14 0.90 15.10 -9.10
N GLN A 15 1.03 16.03 -10.07
CA GLN A 15 1.83 15.83 -11.28
C GLN A 15 3.33 15.99 -11.05
N LEU A 16 3.74 16.58 -9.91
CA LEU A 16 5.14 16.74 -9.57
C LEU A 16 5.80 15.41 -9.16
N PRO A 17 7.13 15.26 -9.33
CA PRO A 17 7.89 14.17 -8.73
C PRO A 17 7.65 14.08 -7.23
N GLU A 18 7.58 12.86 -6.69
CA GLU A 18 7.24 12.63 -5.27
C GLU A 18 8.11 13.44 -4.30
N ALA A 19 9.41 13.54 -4.60
CA ALA A 19 10.40 14.29 -3.80
C ALA A 19 10.11 15.80 -3.72
N GLU A 20 9.38 16.38 -4.68
CA GLU A 20 9.08 17.81 -4.75
C GLU A 20 7.73 18.18 -4.11
N ARG A 21 6.82 17.22 -4.01
CA ARG A 21 5.42 17.46 -3.58
C ARG A 21 5.33 18.14 -2.22
N LEU A 22 6.14 17.71 -1.24
CA LEU A 22 6.11 18.29 0.10
C LEU A 22 6.48 19.78 0.10
N GLN A 23 7.48 20.17 -0.68
CA GLN A 23 7.87 21.58 -0.77
C GLN A 23 6.78 22.39 -1.47
N ALA A 24 6.21 21.89 -2.56
CA ALA A 24 5.11 22.56 -3.26
C ALA A 24 3.86 22.73 -2.37
N ILE A 25 3.53 21.73 -1.54
CA ILE A 25 2.45 21.84 -0.53
C ILE A 25 2.75 22.98 0.45
N LYS A 26 3.98 23.05 0.99
CA LYS A 26 4.38 24.13 1.90
C LYS A 26 4.26 25.50 1.22
N ASP A 27 4.74 25.62 -0.01
CA ASP A 27 4.73 26.89 -0.73
C ASP A 27 3.30 27.37 -1.03
N LYS A 28 2.41 26.47 -1.44
CA LYS A 28 1.02 26.80 -1.81
C LYS A 28 0.09 27.02 -0.62
N PHE A 29 0.35 26.37 0.51
CA PHE A 29 -0.59 26.34 1.63
C PHE A 29 -0.02 26.93 2.93
N SER A 30 1.18 27.51 2.93
CA SER A 30 1.81 28.11 4.13
C SER A 30 1.00 29.23 4.77
N THR A 31 0.18 29.95 4.00
CA THR A 31 -0.66 31.05 4.49
C THR A 31 -2.06 30.61 4.93
N LYS A 32 -2.40 29.32 4.78
CA LYS A 32 -3.70 28.78 5.20
C LYS A 32 -3.75 28.64 6.71
N SER A 33 -4.92 28.90 7.29
CA SER A 33 -5.19 28.61 8.69
C SER A 33 -5.23 27.10 8.96
N HIS A 34 -5.11 26.72 10.23
CA HIS A 34 -5.19 25.32 10.66
C HIS A 34 -6.52 24.68 10.22
N ASP A 35 -7.65 25.37 10.42
CA ASP A 35 -8.98 24.85 10.09
C ASP A 35 -9.14 24.63 8.58
N GLU A 36 -8.60 25.53 7.75
CA GLU A 36 -8.58 25.36 6.29
C GLU A 36 -7.76 24.13 5.88
N LEU A 37 -6.61 23.89 6.52
CA LEU A 37 -5.79 22.73 6.25
C LEU A 37 -6.49 21.41 6.67
N LEU A 38 -7.17 21.39 7.81
CA LEU A 38 -7.98 20.24 8.23
C LEU A 38 -9.13 19.97 7.25
N TYR A 39 -9.78 21.01 6.75
CA TYR A 39 -10.83 20.86 5.75
C TYR A 39 -10.27 20.30 4.42
N LEU A 40 -9.10 20.78 3.98
CA LEU A 40 -8.42 20.23 2.81
C LEU A 40 -8.03 18.77 2.99
N LEU A 41 -7.46 18.41 4.15
CA LEU A 41 -7.13 17.02 4.48
C LEU A 41 -8.38 16.13 4.45
N SER A 42 -9.49 16.59 5.03
CA SER A 42 -10.75 15.86 5.00
C SER A 42 -11.24 15.63 3.56
N ASN A 43 -11.13 16.62 2.69
CA ASN A 43 -11.53 16.48 1.28
C ASN A 43 -10.63 15.48 0.55
N VAL A 44 -9.31 15.54 0.76
CA VAL A 44 -8.37 14.59 0.16
C VAL A 44 -8.66 13.16 0.61
N LEU A 45 -8.92 12.95 1.90
CA LEU A 45 -9.30 11.63 2.43
C LEU A 45 -10.59 11.11 1.80
N ASN A 46 -11.63 11.94 1.73
CA ASN A 46 -12.91 11.56 1.12
C ASN A 46 -12.74 11.21 -0.37
N VAL A 47 -12.00 12.02 -1.12
CA VAL A 47 -11.72 11.75 -2.54
C VAL A 47 -10.92 10.47 -2.70
N ALA A 48 -9.89 10.23 -1.88
CA ALA A 48 -9.06 9.03 -1.97
C ALA A 48 -9.87 7.75 -1.68
N VAL A 49 -10.74 7.78 -0.66
CA VAL A 49 -11.63 6.64 -0.33
C VAL A 49 -12.62 6.39 -1.46
N ASN A 50 -13.31 7.43 -1.94
CA ASN A 50 -14.29 7.30 -3.01
C ASN A 50 -13.64 6.83 -4.32
N TYR A 51 -12.46 7.36 -4.66
CA TYR A 51 -11.71 6.95 -5.84
C TYR A 51 -11.30 5.48 -5.78
N ALA A 52 -10.77 5.02 -4.63
CA ALA A 52 -10.45 3.61 -4.44
C ALA A 52 -11.68 2.71 -4.63
N GLN A 53 -12.82 3.10 -4.06
CA GLN A 53 -14.09 2.38 -4.26
C GLN A 53 -14.51 2.36 -5.74
N SER A 54 -14.38 3.47 -6.47
CA SER A 54 -14.68 3.50 -7.91
C SER A 54 -13.75 2.58 -8.72
N CYS A 55 -12.48 2.45 -8.33
CA CYS A 55 -11.57 1.48 -8.94
C CYS A 55 -12.00 0.04 -8.67
N ASP A 56 -12.41 -0.27 -7.43
CA ASP A 56 -12.91 -1.60 -7.05
C ASP A 56 -14.19 -1.95 -7.82
N GLU A 57 -15.14 -1.01 -7.92
CA GLU A 57 -16.38 -1.16 -8.70
C GLU A 57 -16.08 -1.41 -10.19
N THR A 58 -15.11 -0.67 -10.75
CA THR A 58 -14.69 -0.83 -12.16
C THR A 58 -14.09 -2.21 -12.39
N LEU A 59 -13.20 -2.66 -11.51
CA LEU A 59 -12.57 -3.98 -11.61
C LEU A 59 -13.61 -5.10 -11.47
N TYR A 60 -14.49 -5.00 -10.46
CA TYR A 60 -15.58 -5.95 -10.24
C TYR A 60 -16.46 -6.07 -11.50
N LEU A 61 -16.91 -4.93 -12.05
CA LEU A 61 -17.73 -4.93 -13.27
C LEU A 61 -17.02 -5.60 -14.44
N HIS A 62 -15.72 -5.32 -14.64
CA HIS A 62 -14.95 -5.91 -15.72
C HIS A 62 -14.77 -7.43 -15.56
N LEU A 63 -14.45 -7.90 -14.34
CA LEU A 63 -14.26 -9.33 -14.05
C LEU A 63 -15.57 -10.13 -14.20
N VAL A 64 -16.70 -9.57 -13.79
CA VAL A 64 -18.01 -10.22 -13.95
C VAL A 64 -18.47 -10.24 -15.41
N THR A 65 -18.38 -9.10 -16.10
CA THR A 65 -19.00 -8.96 -17.44
C THR A 65 -18.11 -9.46 -18.57
N THR A 66 -16.80 -9.25 -18.47
CA THR A 66 -15.82 -9.57 -19.53
C THR A 66 -14.97 -10.77 -19.14
N GLY A 67 -14.69 -10.96 -17.85
CA GLY A 67 -13.87 -12.07 -17.34
C GLY A 67 -14.61 -13.36 -17.03
N ASP A 68 -15.95 -13.38 -17.13
CA ASP A 68 -16.82 -14.52 -16.79
C ASP A 68 -16.56 -15.09 -15.38
N MET A 69 -16.11 -14.24 -14.45
CA MET A 69 -15.86 -14.64 -13.07
C MET A 69 -17.14 -14.53 -12.26
N HIS A 70 -17.51 -15.62 -11.59
CA HIS A 70 -18.60 -15.59 -10.61
C HIS A 70 -18.27 -14.62 -9.46
N PRO A 71 -19.19 -13.72 -9.05
CA PRO A 71 -18.97 -12.70 -8.00
C PRO A 71 -18.25 -13.19 -6.75
N TYR A 72 -18.68 -14.34 -6.20
CA TYR A 72 -18.07 -14.96 -5.01
C TYR A 72 -16.57 -15.30 -5.15
N THR A 73 -16.07 -15.47 -6.37
CA THR A 73 -14.64 -15.72 -6.63
C THR A 73 -13.84 -14.42 -6.56
N ILE A 74 -14.47 -13.28 -6.88
CA ILE A 74 -13.84 -11.96 -6.88
C ILE A 74 -13.55 -11.52 -5.45
N ASP A 75 -14.46 -11.80 -4.51
CA ASP A 75 -14.30 -11.50 -3.07
C ASP A 75 -13.06 -12.18 -2.44
N LYS A 76 -12.50 -13.19 -3.12
CA LYS A 76 -11.32 -13.94 -2.68
C LYS A 76 -10.02 -13.42 -3.27
N LEU A 77 -10.08 -12.44 -4.18
CA LEU A 77 -8.89 -11.87 -4.78
C LEU A 77 -8.16 -10.96 -3.79
N ILE A 78 -6.85 -10.91 -3.93
CA ILE A 78 -6.01 -9.94 -3.24
C ILE A 78 -6.26 -8.59 -3.91
N SER A 79 -6.95 -7.70 -3.20
CA SER A 79 -7.28 -6.36 -3.70
C SER A 79 -6.62 -5.27 -2.85
N PRO A 80 -6.11 -4.20 -3.47
CA PRO A 80 -5.59 -3.06 -2.74
C PRO A 80 -6.75 -2.27 -2.11
N SER A 81 -6.47 -1.51 -1.05
CA SER A 81 -7.41 -0.53 -0.51
C SER A 81 -6.67 0.70 -0.02
N PHE A 82 -7.34 1.85 0.05
CA PHE A 82 -6.73 3.06 0.61
C PHE A 82 -6.37 2.87 2.10
N HIS A 83 -7.20 2.14 2.86
CA HIS A 83 -6.88 1.75 4.24
C HIS A 83 -5.61 0.90 4.31
N GLY A 84 -5.49 -0.13 3.46
CA GLY A 84 -4.27 -0.92 3.34
C GLY A 84 -3.06 -0.06 2.99
N ALA A 85 -3.19 0.91 2.08
CA ALA A 85 -2.10 1.81 1.72
C ALA A 85 -1.63 2.67 2.90
N LEU A 86 -2.54 3.21 3.72
CA LEU A 86 -2.17 3.95 4.95
C LEU A 86 -1.41 3.07 5.94
N ASN A 87 -1.85 1.83 6.18
CA ASN A 87 -1.11 0.87 7.00
C ASN A 87 0.26 0.53 6.37
N GLY A 88 0.31 0.49 5.04
CA GLY A 88 1.51 0.25 4.26
C GLY A 88 2.61 1.30 4.49
N LEU A 89 2.24 2.55 4.80
CA LEU A 89 3.21 3.60 5.18
C LEU A 89 3.97 3.24 6.45
N ILE A 90 3.27 2.68 7.45
CA ILE A 90 3.89 2.22 8.70
C ILE A 90 4.85 1.07 8.41
N LEU A 91 4.43 0.12 7.57
CA LEU A 91 5.28 -1.02 7.19
C LEU A 91 6.55 -0.58 6.46
N ALA A 92 6.45 0.36 5.52
CA ALA A 92 7.61 0.85 4.78
C ALA A 92 8.70 1.41 5.70
N GLN A 93 8.31 2.10 6.77
CA GLN A 93 9.27 2.61 7.77
C GLN A 93 10.01 1.50 8.53
N LYS A 94 9.44 0.29 8.62
CA LYS A 94 10.09 -0.86 9.27
C LYS A 94 11.17 -1.52 8.42
N ALA A 95 11.28 -1.16 7.14
CA ALA A 95 12.28 -1.66 6.20
C ALA A 95 13.05 -0.49 5.54
N PRO A 96 13.99 0.16 6.24
CA PRO A 96 14.64 1.39 5.75
C PRO A 96 15.47 1.19 4.47
N ASN A 97 16.03 -0.01 4.25
CA ASN A 97 16.71 -0.32 2.99
C ASN A 97 15.69 -0.85 1.96
N GLN A 98 15.18 0.05 1.14
CA GLN A 98 14.18 -0.23 0.11
C GLN A 98 14.76 -0.90 -1.15
N ASP A 99 16.06 -0.73 -1.41
CA ASP A 99 16.75 -1.25 -2.61
C ASP A 99 16.82 -2.77 -2.65
N VAL A 100 16.75 -3.42 -1.48
CA VAL A 100 16.81 -4.88 -1.36
C VAL A 100 15.42 -5.55 -1.38
N LEU A 101 14.35 -4.78 -1.42
CA LEU A 101 12.98 -5.30 -1.42
C LEU A 101 12.60 -5.81 -2.81
N CYS A 102 11.79 -6.87 -2.88
CA CYS A 102 11.21 -7.29 -4.16
C CYS A 102 10.18 -6.25 -4.65
N GLU A 103 9.90 -6.26 -5.94
CA GLU A 103 9.06 -5.27 -6.62
C GLU A 103 7.61 -5.25 -6.15
N SER A 104 7.15 -6.33 -5.52
CA SER A 104 5.81 -6.51 -4.98
C SER A 104 5.81 -6.69 -3.46
N CYS A 105 6.83 -6.19 -2.75
CA CYS A 105 6.98 -6.40 -1.32
C CYS A 105 5.96 -5.63 -0.49
N ALA A 106 5.37 -6.27 0.53
CA ALA A 106 4.49 -5.61 1.50
C ALA A 106 5.14 -4.43 2.26
N TYR A 107 6.47 -4.33 2.25
CA TYR A 107 7.25 -3.25 2.86
C TYR A 107 7.67 -2.15 1.87
N ARG A 108 7.33 -2.27 0.58
CA ARG A 108 7.62 -1.29 -0.46
C ARG A 108 6.35 -0.49 -0.76
N CYS A 109 6.39 0.82 -0.53
CA CYS A 109 5.28 1.73 -0.84
C CYS A 109 4.84 1.58 -2.31
N GLY A 110 3.53 1.65 -2.55
CA GLY A 110 2.98 1.63 -3.90
C GLY A 110 2.76 0.23 -4.49
N THR A 111 3.17 -0.84 -3.81
CA THR A 111 2.96 -2.21 -4.31
C THR A 111 1.59 -2.76 -3.90
N LEU A 112 1.06 -3.71 -4.69
CA LEU A 112 -0.20 -4.40 -4.37
C LEU A 112 -0.19 -5.01 -2.97
N ALA A 113 0.89 -5.72 -2.61
CA ALA A 113 1.04 -6.32 -1.28
C ALA A 113 1.09 -5.28 -0.16
N ASN A 114 1.72 -4.13 -0.40
CA ASN A 114 1.78 -3.03 0.57
C ASN A 114 0.42 -2.35 0.75
N HIS A 115 -0.46 -2.40 -0.26
CA HIS A 115 -1.80 -1.82 -0.20
C HIS A 115 -2.90 -2.84 0.17
N CYS A 116 -2.56 -4.11 0.42
CA CYS A 116 -3.53 -5.17 0.64
C CYS A 116 -3.59 -5.63 2.10
N LEU A 117 -4.76 -5.50 2.73
CA LEU A 117 -4.96 -5.85 4.15
C LEU A 117 -4.75 -7.35 4.43
N SER A 118 -5.11 -8.25 3.52
CA SER A 118 -4.92 -9.70 3.74
C SER A 118 -3.44 -10.04 3.84
N THR A 119 -2.61 -9.53 2.93
CA THR A 119 -1.16 -9.71 2.98
C THR A 119 -0.54 -9.07 4.23
N GLN A 120 -1.05 -7.91 4.65
CA GLN A 120 -0.60 -7.27 5.88
C GLN A 120 -1.01 -8.07 7.14
N SER A 121 -2.19 -8.68 7.15
CA SER A 121 -2.65 -9.57 8.22
C SER A 121 -1.81 -10.84 8.30
N ASP A 122 -1.47 -11.46 7.17
CA ASP A 122 -0.57 -12.63 7.13
C ASP A 122 0.81 -12.27 7.70
N LEU A 123 1.31 -11.08 7.35
CA LEU A 123 2.56 -10.56 7.88
C LEU A 123 2.48 -10.30 9.40
N ALA A 124 1.41 -9.68 9.87
CA ALA A 124 1.18 -9.44 11.30
C ALA A 124 1.12 -10.76 12.07
N HIS A 125 0.38 -11.73 11.56
CA HIS A 125 0.30 -13.07 12.15
C HIS A 125 1.68 -13.76 12.20
N ALA A 126 2.47 -13.67 11.13
CA ALA A 126 3.84 -14.21 11.14
C ALA A 126 4.73 -13.51 12.17
N LEU A 127 4.56 -12.20 12.37
CA LEU A 127 5.29 -11.44 13.39
C LEU A 127 4.84 -11.75 14.82
N GLU A 128 3.57 -12.10 15.04
CA GLU A 128 3.01 -12.47 16.35
C GLU A 128 3.40 -13.89 16.76
N THR A 129 3.50 -14.79 15.79
CA THR A 129 3.80 -16.23 15.99
C THR A 129 5.29 -16.57 15.85
N ASP A 130 6.14 -15.55 15.70
CA ASP A 130 7.58 -15.70 15.37
C ASP A 130 7.85 -16.60 14.15
N ALA A 131 6.88 -16.71 13.24
CA ALA A 131 7.01 -17.44 12.00
C ALA A 131 7.76 -16.62 10.95
N VAL A 132 8.46 -17.31 10.04
CA VAL A 132 9.16 -16.67 8.93
C VAL A 132 8.15 -16.23 7.87
N PHE A 133 8.08 -14.94 7.59
CA PHE A 133 7.37 -14.43 6.41
C PHE A 133 8.27 -14.58 5.18
N TYR A 134 7.92 -15.49 4.28
CA TYR A 134 8.75 -15.82 3.11
C TYR A 134 8.59 -14.83 1.96
N CYS A 135 9.68 -14.61 1.22
CA CYS A 135 9.62 -13.93 -0.06
C CYS A 135 9.01 -14.86 -1.10
N HIS A 136 8.01 -14.37 -1.82
CA HIS A 136 7.38 -15.10 -2.91
C HIS A 136 8.14 -14.95 -4.25
N LYS A 137 9.18 -14.11 -4.30
CA LYS A 137 9.98 -13.88 -5.50
C LYS A 137 10.65 -15.19 -5.92
N ASP A 138 10.54 -15.52 -7.21
CA ASP A 138 11.10 -16.73 -7.81
C ASP A 138 10.46 -18.06 -7.33
N ILE A 139 9.22 -18.00 -6.82
CA ILE A 139 8.42 -19.17 -6.44
C ILE A 139 7.28 -19.34 -7.45
N GLU A 140 7.23 -20.49 -8.12
CA GLU A 140 6.22 -20.75 -9.16
C GLU A 140 4.88 -21.20 -8.53
N ASN A 141 4.92 -21.99 -7.46
CA ASN A 141 3.72 -22.48 -6.79
C ASN A 141 3.73 -22.13 -5.29
N LEU A 142 3.03 -21.06 -4.91
CA LEU A 142 2.92 -20.63 -3.51
C LEU A 142 1.95 -21.48 -2.69
N VAL A 143 0.91 -22.03 -3.33
CA VAL A 143 -0.15 -22.79 -2.65
C VAL A 143 0.34 -24.19 -2.28
N ASN A 144 1.11 -24.82 -3.17
CA ASN A 144 1.74 -26.11 -2.92
C ASN A 144 3.19 -26.11 -3.43
N PRO A 145 4.13 -25.53 -2.67
CA PRO A 145 5.52 -25.39 -3.10
C PRO A 145 6.17 -26.74 -3.41
N SER A 146 6.75 -26.87 -4.59
CA SER A 146 7.56 -28.04 -4.95
C SER A 146 8.81 -28.14 -4.06
N ALA A 147 9.54 -29.24 -4.18
CA ALA A 147 10.85 -29.35 -3.53
C ALA A 147 11.86 -28.31 -4.06
N LYS A 148 11.72 -27.88 -5.32
CA LYS A 148 12.53 -26.82 -5.93
C LYS A 148 12.17 -25.46 -5.33
N ASP A 149 10.88 -25.15 -5.23
CA ASP A 149 10.38 -23.89 -4.63
C ASP A 149 10.89 -23.74 -3.20
N ARG A 150 10.76 -24.78 -2.37
CA ARG A 150 11.20 -24.76 -0.97
C ARG A 150 12.70 -24.47 -0.79
N LYS A 151 13.55 -24.83 -1.77
CA LYS A 151 14.98 -24.47 -1.75
C LYS A 151 15.22 -23.00 -2.07
N CYS A 152 14.32 -22.36 -2.82
CA CYS A 152 14.39 -20.96 -3.19
C CYS A 152 13.70 -20.04 -2.18
N MET A 153 12.78 -20.56 -1.35
CA MET A 153 12.08 -19.80 -0.32
C MET A 153 13.06 -19.22 0.70
N LYS A 154 13.21 -17.90 0.66
CA LYS A 154 14.04 -17.13 1.60
C LYS A 154 13.15 -16.21 2.43
N PRO A 155 13.56 -15.84 3.65
CA PRO A 155 12.88 -14.80 4.40
C PRO A 155 12.73 -13.52 3.56
N CYS A 156 11.55 -12.91 3.62
CA CYS A 156 11.30 -11.62 3.01
C CYS A 156 12.30 -10.58 3.55
N LYS A 157 12.95 -9.83 2.65
CA LYS A 157 13.95 -8.83 3.04
C LYS A 157 13.36 -7.68 3.86
N GLY A 158 12.10 -7.32 3.63
CA GLY A 158 11.39 -6.34 4.45
C GLY A 158 11.09 -6.88 5.85
N TRP A 159 10.57 -8.11 5.95
CA TRP A 159 10.33 -8.77 7.24
C TRP A 159 11.63 -8.97 8.04
N ALA A 160 12.71 -9.38 7.39
CA ALA A 160 14.01 -9.56 8.05
C ALA A 160 14.55 -8.24 8.64
N GLN A 161 14.35 -7.11 7.94
CA GLN A 161 14.66 -5.79 8.48
C GLN A 161 13.75 -5.46 9.68
N HIS A 162 12.44 -5.69 9.56
CA HIS A 162 11.49 -5.41 10.63
C HIS A 162 11.82 -6.20 11.90
N VAL A 163 12.06 -7.51 11.80
CA VAL A 163 12.42 -8.34 12.96
C VAL A 163 13.76 -7.90 13.57
N LYS A 164 14.76 -7.56 12.75
CA LYS A 164 16.05 -7.07 13.25
C LYS A 164 15.89 -5.78 14.07
N HIS A 165 14.97 -4.90 13.68
CA HIS A 165 14.74 -3.62 14.34
C HIS A 165 13.67 -3.68 15.45
N LYS A 166 12.92 -4.79 15.63
CA LYS A 166 11.95 -4.96 16.73
C LYS A 166 12.56 -4.75 18.12
N GLY A 167 13.86 -5.01 18.29
CA GLY A 167 14.59 -4.86 19.56
C GLY A 167 15.27 -3.50 19.76
N VAL A 168 15.18 -2.59 18.79
CA VAL A 168 15.73 -1.24 18.89
C VAL A 168 14.56 -0.31 19.17
N ALA A 169 14.28 -0.05 20.44
CA ALA A 169 13.26 0.91 20.83
C ALA A 169 13.56 2.27 20.15
N ALA A 170 12.50 2.90 19.65
CA ALA A 170 12.54 4.29 19.17
C ALA A 170 12.92 5.24 20.31
#